data_AF-A0A357FWV8-F1
#
_entry.id   AF-A0A357FWV8-F1
#
_cell.length_a   1.000
_cell.length_b   1.000
_cell.length_c   1.000
_cell.angle_alpha   90.00
_cell.angle_beta   90.00
_cell.angle_gamma   90.00
#
_symmetry.space_group_name_H-M   'P 1'
#
loop_
_entity.id
_entity.type
_entity.pdbx_description
1 polymer ?
#
loop_
_entity_poly.entity_id
_entity_poly.type
_entity_poly.pdbx_seq_one_letter_code
_entity_poly.pdbx_strand_id
1 'polypeptide(L)' 'MSANPLLENSILPNHAPPFDKIKEEHYLSAVEEAIEEARENIETIKGHIAEPDFDNTIVA' A
#
# COMPACT_ATOMS: atom_id res chain seq x y z
N MET A 1 12.86 -0.89 -8.52
CA MET A 1 11.80 -1.91 -8.41
C MET A 1 12.39 -3.14 -7.76
N SER A 2 12.66 -3.05 -6.46
CA SER A 2 13.02 -4.23 -5.67
C SER A 2 11.74 -5.03 -5.48
N ALA A 3 11.70 -6.27 -5.95
CA ALA A 3 10.55 -7.16 -5.75
C ALA A 3 10.44 -7.53 -4.26
N ASN A 4 9.86 -6.63 -3.48
CA ASN A 4 9.66 -6.83 -2.05
C ASN A 4 8.41 -7.70 -1.86
N PRO A 5 8.52 -8.88 -1.24
CA PRO A 5 7.37 -9.78 -1.06
C PRO A 5 6.26 -9.18 -0.18
N LEU A 6 6.52 -8.09 0.55
CA LEU A 6 5.52 -7.36 1.33
C LEU A 6 4.70 -6.36 0.50
N LEU A 7 5.19 -5.97 -0.68
CA LEU A 7 4.54 -5.01 -1.58
C LEU A 7 3.71 -5.70 -2.66
N GLU A 8 3.77 -7.03 -2.73
CA GLU A 8 3.02 -7.83 -3.68
C GLU A 8 1.91 -8.61 -2.98
N ASN A 9 0.77 -8.78 -3.67
CA ASN A 9 -0.30 -9.63 -3.16
C ASN A 9 0.16 -11.10 -3.09
N SER A 10 0.02 -11.71 -1.92
CA SER A 10 0.36 -13.12 -1.75
C SER A 10 -0.55 -14.02 -2.57
N ILE A 11 0.07 -14.95 -3.31
CA ILE A 11 -0.59 -16.02 -4.07
C ILE A 11 -0.92 -17.25 -3.22
N LEU A 12 -0.51 -17.28 -1.95
CA LEU A 12 -0.80 -18.38 -1.04
C LEU A 12 -2.29 -18.40 -0.65
N PRO A 13 -2.83 -19.57 -0.24
CA PRO A 13 -4.22 -19.68 0.18
C PRO A 13 -4.57 -18.63 1.25
N ASN A 14 -5.73 -17.98 1.08
CA ASN A 14 -6.21 -16.89 1.95
C ASN A 14 -5.26 -15.68 2.04
N HIS A 15 -4.45 -15.44 1.01
CA HIS A 15 -3.44 -14.37 1.01
C HIS A 15 -2.44 -14.49 2.17
N ALA A 16 -2.14 -15.72 2.60
CA ALA A 16 -1.20 -15.96 3.69
C ALA A 16 0.17 -15.33 3.38
N PRO A 17 0.84 -14.68 4.36
CA PRO A 17 2.15 -14.09 4.12
C PRO A 17 3.20 -15.15 3.75
N PRO A 18 3.99 -14.97 2.68
CA PRO A 18 5.07 -15.88 2.31
C PRO A 18 6.29 -15.67 3.22
N PHE A 19 6.21 -16.15 4.46
CA PHE A 19 7.28 -16.03 5.48
C PHE A 19 8.62 -16.65 5.03
N ASP A 20 8.59 -17.56 4.07
CA ASP A 20 9.76 -18.14 3.43
C ASP A 20 10.58 -17.13 2.61
N LYS A 21 9.92 -16.07 2.12
CA LYS A 21 10.53 -15.02 1.28
C LYS A 21 10.77 -13.71 2.04
N ILE A 22 10.05 -13.48 3.13
CA ILE A 22 10.16 -12.26 3.94
C ILE A 22 11.45 -12.32 4.78
N LYS A 23 12.24 -11.26 4.69
CA LYS A 23 13.47 -11.06 5.45
C LYS A 23 13.43 -9.73 6.17
N GLU A 24 14.28 -9.56 7.18
CA GLU A 24 14.36 -8.32 7.95
C GLU A 24 14.64 -7.08 7.07
N GLU A 25 15.48 -7.24 6.04
CA GLU A 25 15.83 -6.20 5.07
C GLU A 25 14.64 -5.71 4.23
N HIS A 26 13.56 -6.48 4.14
CA HIS A 26 12.37 -6.13 3.38
C HIS A 26 11.42 -5.19 4.15
N TYR A 27 11.47 -5.16 5.49
CA TYR A 27 10.50 -4.37 6.26
C TYR A 27 10.69 -2.87 6.08
N LEU A 28 11.92 -2.37 6.21
CA LEU A 28 12.16 -0.93 6.15
C LEU A 28 11.76 -0.36 4.78
N SER A 29 12.22 -0.99 3.70
CA SER A 29 11.88 -0.57 2.33
C SER A 29 10.39 -0.68 2.05
N ALA A 30 9.71 -1.74 2.52
CA ALA A 30 8.26 -1.86 2.32
C ALA A 30 7.48 -0.78 3.05
N VAL A 31 7.89 -0.46 4.29
CA VAL A 31 7.22 0.56 5.10
C VAL A 31 7.42 1.95 4.50
N GLU A 32 8.62 2.26 4.01
CA GLU A 32 8.90 3.53 3.34
C GLU A 32 8.03 3.71 2.08
N GLU A 33 7.96 2.68 1.23
CA GLU A 33 7.14 2.71 0.01
C GLU A 33 5.64 2.80 0.33
N ALA A 34 5.15 2.06 1.33
CA ALA A 34 3.76 2.13 1.77
C ALA A 34 3.41 3.52 2.36
N ILE A 35 4.33 4.18 3.05
CA ILE A 35 4.12 5.55 3.55
C ILE A 35 4.07 6.55 2.39
N GLU A 36 4.91 6.38 1.38
CA GLU A 36 4.91 7.22 0.18
C GLU A 36 3.58 7.08 -0.58
N GLU A 37 3.14 5.85 -0.85
CA GLU A 37 1.85 5.56 -1.49
C GLU A 37 0.67 6.12 -0.69
N ALA A 38 0.66 5.93 0.63
CA ALA A 38 -0.39 6.47 1.49
C ALA A 38 -0.45 8.01 1.44
N ARG A 39 0.70 8.68 1.39
CA ARG A 39 0.75 10.14 1.24
C ARG A 39 0.24 10.59 -0.11
N GLU A 40 0.59 9.90 -1.19
CA GLU A 40 0.08 10.20 -2.54
C GLU A 40 -1.44 10.02 -2.64
N ASN A 41 -1.98 8.95 -2.06
CA ASN A 41 -3.43 8.75 -1.97
C ASN A 41 -4.12 9.88 -1.19
N ILE A 42 -3.57 10.28 -0.04
CA ILE A 42 -4.11 11.40 0.74
C ILE A 42 -4.05 12.72 -0.03
N GLU A 43 -2.94 13.01 -0.74
CA GLU A 43 -2.86 14.22 -1.56
C GLU A 43 -3.84 14.19 -2.73
N THR A 44 -4.11 13.02 -3.30
CA THR A 44 -5.12 12.83 -4.36
C THR A 44 -6.53 13.13 -3.84
N ILE A 45 -6.87 12.61 -2.65
CA ILE A 45 -8.15 12.88 -1.97
C ILE A 45 -8.28 14.37 -1.63
N LYS A 46 -7.21 14.99 -1.10
CA LYS A 46 -7.22 16.44 -0.79
C LYS A 46 -7.32 17.33 -2.04
N GLY A 47 -6.78 16.86 -3.17
CA GLY A 47 -6.79 17.57 -4.44
C GLY A 47 -8.10 17.43 -5.23
N HIS A 48 -9.05 16.61 -4.76
CA HIS A 48 -10.34 16.47 -5.41
C HIS A 48 -11.15 17.77 -5.30
N ILE A 49 -11.46 18.37 -6.47
CA ILE A 49 -12.20 19.64 -6.59
C ILE A 49 -13.73 19.42 -6.50
N ALA A 50 -14.19 18.17 -6.64
CA ALA A 50 -15.60 17.80 -6.50
C ALA A 50 -16.08 18.02 -5.05
N GLU A 51 -17.40 18.19 -4.86
CA GLU A 51 -17.95 18.20 -3.50
C GLU A 51 -17.59 16.89 -2.78
N PRO A 52 -17.11 16.94 -1.53
CA PRO A 52 -16.75 15.74 -0.79
C PRO A 52 -17.99 14.86 -0.58
N ASP A 53 -17.89 13.61 -1.03
CA ASP A 53 -18.88 12.57 -0.89
C ASP A 53 -18.24 11.30 -0.29
N PHE A 54 -19.06 10.29 -0.02
CA PHE A 54 -18.57 9.06 0.59
C PHE A 54 -17.56 8.33 -0.29
N ASP A 55 -17.77 8.32 -1.61
CA ASP A 55 -16.94 7.57 -2.54
C ASP A 55 -15.58 8.25 -2.75
N ASN A 56 -15.55 9.58 -2.77
CA ASN A 56 -14.36 10.37 -3.05
C ASN A 56 -13.52 10.72 -1.80
N THR A 57 -14.03 10.44 -0.59
CA THR A 57 -13.33 10.76 0.67
C THR A 57 -13.16 9.53 1.58
N ILE A 58 -14.11 8.59 1.63
CA ILE A 58 -14.06 7.43 2.56
C ILE A 58 -13.65 6.13 1.84
N VAL A 59 -14.05 5.96 0.58
CA VAL A 59 -13.73 4.75 -0.21
C VAL A 59 -12.42 4.90 -0.99
N ALA A 60 -11.99 6.14 -1.23
CA ALA A 60 -10.83 6.50 -2.05
C ALA A 60 -9.47 6.15 -1.42
#